data_AF-A0A5A8C775-F1
#
_entry.id   AF-A0A5A8C775-F1
#
_cell.length_a   1.000
_cell.length_b   1.000
_cell.length_c   1.000
_cell.angle_alpha   90.00
_cell.angle_beta   90.00
_cell.angle_gamma   90.00
#
_symmetry.space_group_name_H-M   'P 1'
#
loop_
_entity.id
_entity.type
_entity.pdbx_description
1 polymer ?
#
loop_
_entity_poly.entity_id
_entity_poly.type
_entity_poly.pdbx_seq_one_letter_code
_entity_poly.pdbx_strand_id
1 'polypeptide(L)' 'MTLDVQMPVLDGFGVLRAMRAMDWAAVGARAPAVVVVTGNARRHDRSQLDALGARAVLTKPLDPTRLAKELNASLSR' A
#
# COMPACT_ATOMS: atom_id res chain seq x y z
N MET A 1 -3.17 2.82 6.05
CA MET A 1 -1.94 3.63 5.89
C MET A 1 -1.71 3.92 4.41
N THR A 2 -0.95 4.97 4.09
CA THR A 2 -0.47 5.24 2.73
C THR A 2 1.00 4.88 2.61
N LEU A 3 1.42 4.34 1.46
CA LEU A 3 2.81 3.92 1.21
C LEU A 3 3.29 4.43 -0.15
N ASP A 4 4.46 5.07 -0.20
CA ASP A 4 5.13 5.35 -1.46
C ASP A 4 5.92 4.13 -1.95
N VAL A 5 5.90 3.87 -3.25
CA VAL A 5 6.72 2.82 -3.85
C VAL A 5 8.16 3.28 -4.00
N GLN A 6 8.37 4.54 -4.41
CA GLN A 6 9.69 5.06 -4.73
C GLN A 6 10.30 5.71 -3.49
N MET A 7 10.97 4.89 -2.68
CA MET A 7 11.70 5.32 -1.48
C MET A 7 13.16 4.82 -1.53
N PRO A 8 14.12 5.57 -0.99
CA PRO A 8 15.49 5.10 -0.85
C PRO A 8 15.58 3.99 0.20
N VAL A 9 16.59 3.11 0.08
CA VAL A 9 16.90 1.98 0.97
C VAL A 9 15.89 0.82 0.91
N LEU A 10 14.61 1.06 1.23
CA LEU A 10 13.55 0.05 1.18
C LEU A 10 12.35 0.59 0.39
N ASP A 11 12.09 -0.02 -0.76
CA ASP A 11 10.97 0.37 -1.62
C ASP A 11 9.63 -0.15 -1.10
N GLY A 12 8.53 0.37 -1.65
CA GLY A 12 7.18 -0.03 -1.22
C GLY A 12 6.90 -1.53 -1.45
N PHE A 13 7.53 -2.17 -2.42
CA PHE A 13 7.44 -3.62 -2.61
C PHE A 13 8.08 -4.38 -1.45
N GLY A 14 9.27 -3.94 -1.01
CA GLY A 14 9.98 -4.47 0.15
C GLY A 14 9.16 -4.33 1.42
N VAL A 15 8.56 -3.15 1.64
CA VAL A 15 7.65 -2.92 2.78
C VAL A 15 6.47 -3.90 2.75
N LEU A 16 5.77 -4.03 1.61
CA LEU A 16 4.63 -4.96 1.51
C LEU A 16 5.04 -6.42 1.72
N ARG A 17 6.21 -6.84 1.20
CA ARG A 17 6.77 -8.19 1.44
C ARG A 17 7.05 -8.42 2.93
N ALA A 18 7.71 -7.47 3.59
CA ALA A 18 8.01 -7.56 5.02
C ALA A 18 6.73 -7.62 5.87
N MET A 19 5.74 -6.79 5.54
CA MET A 19 4.44 -6.80 6.22
C MET A 19 3.70 -8.13 6.04
N ARG A 20 3.78 -8.77 4.87
CA ARG A 20 3.19 -10.10 4.64
C ARG A 20 3.91 -11.22 5.40
N ALA A 21 5.22 -11.11 5.56
CA ALA A 21 6.02 -12.09 6.29
C ALA A 21 5.88 -11.94 7.81
N MET A 22 5.37 -10.81 8.29
CA MET A 22 5.16 -10.56 9.72
C MET A 22 3.98 -11.36 10.26
N ASP A 23 4.20 -12.05 11.38
CA ASP A 23 3.11 -12.67 12.15
C ASP A 23 2.42 -11.61 13.01
N TRP A 24 1.41 -10.96 12.41
CA TRP A 24 0.61 -9.94 13.10
C TRP A 24 -0.14 -10.49 14.31
N ALA A 25 -0.52 -11.78 14.29
CA ALA A 25 -1.23 -12.41 15.40
C ALA A 25 -0.31 -12.58 16.61
N ALA A 26 0.95 -12.97 16.39
CA ALA A 26 1.94 -13.06 17.47
C ALA A 26 2.17 -11.74 18.21
N VAL A 27 2.00 -10.60 17.54
CA VAL A 27 2.09 -9.26 18.14
C VAL A 27 0.71 -8.69 18.55
N GLY A 28 -0.34 -9.50 18.53
CA GLY A 28 -1.69 -9.11 18.95
C GLY A 28 -2.34 -8.05 18.05
N ALA A 29 -1.94 -7.95 16.79
CA ALA A 29 -2.42 -6.95 15.85
C ALA A 29 -2.97 -7.58 14.55
N ARG A 30 -3.59 -6.75 13.71
CA ARG A 30 -3.95 -7.11 12.34
C ARG A 30 -3.05 -6.40 11.37
N ALA A 31 -2.76 -7.04 10.24
CA ALA A 31 -2.09 -6.38 9.13
C ALA A 31 -2.89 -5.13 8.71
N PRO A 32 -2.27 -3.94 8.67
CA PRO A 32 -2.98 -2.73 8.31
C PRO A 32 -3.26 -2.70 6.80
N ALA A 33 -4.40 -2.13 6.41
CA ALA A 33 -4.70 -1.89 5.00
C ALA A 33 -3.73 -0.85 4.42
N VAL A 34 -3.11 -1.18 3.28
CA VAL A 34 -2.11 -0.34 2.61
C VAL A 34 -2.67 0.22 1.31
N VAL A 35 -2.75 1.55 1.21
CA VAL A 35 -3.01 2.27 -0.04
C VAL A 35 -1.67 2.74 -0.59
N VAL A 36 -1.30 2.26 -1.77
CA VAL A 36 -0.03 2.61 -2.41
C VAL A 36 -0.21 3.89 -3.24
N VAL A 37 0.75 4.82 -3.14
CA VAL A 37 0.80 6.06 -3.91
C VAL A 37 2.13 6.11 -4.65
N THR A 38 2.14 6.17 -5.99
CA THR A 38 3.38 6.11 -6.78
C THR A 38 3.40 7.12 -7.93
N GLY A 39 4.58 7.61 -8.32
CA GLY A 39 4.74 8.48 -9.48
C GLY A 39 4.49 7.78 -10.82
N ASN A 40 4.64 6.45 -10.89
CA ASN A 40 4.46 5.70 -12.12
C ASN A 40 3.94 4.28 -11.85
N ALA A 41 2.61 4.10 -11.83
CA ALA A 41 1.99 2.78 -11.62
C ALA A 41 2.02 1.84 -12.83
N ARG A 42 2.65 2.24 -13.95
CA ARG A 42 2.90 1.33 -15.09
C ARG A 42 4.29 0.72 -14.99
N ARG A 43 5.29 1.52 -14.61
CA ARG A 43 6.64 1.04 -14.32
C ARG A 43 6.65 0.08 -13.13
N HIS A 44 5.79 0.34 -12.15
CA HIS A 44 5.53 -0.58 -11.06
C HIS A 44 4.36 -1.46 -11.49
N ASP A 45 4.54 -2.77 -11.54
CA ASP A 45 3.46 -3.66 -11.95
C ASP A 45 2.34 -3.61 -10.89
N ARG A 46 1.20 -3.01 -11.26
CA ARG A 46 0.02 -2.92 -10.39
C ARG A 46 -0.43 -4.31 -9.92
N SER A 47 -0.35 -5.32 -10.79
CA SER A 47 -0.73 -6.69 -10.43
C SER A 47 0.17 -7.26 -9.33
N GLN A 48 1.46 -6.90 -9.35
CA GLN A 48 2.40 -7.29 -8.31
C GLN A 48 2.10 -6.61 -6.97
N LEU A 49 1.75 -5.32 -6.97
CA LEU A 49 1.35 -4.61 -5.75
C LEU A 49 0.06 -5.19 -5.15
N ASP A 50 -0.92 -5.49 -6.00
CA ASP A 50 -2.18 -6.12 -5.59
C ASP A 50 -1.92 -7.54 -5.01
N ALA A 51 -1.06 -8.34 -5.65
CA ALA A 51 -0.66 -9.66 -5.15
C ALA A 51 0.04 -9.57 -3.78
N LEU A 52 0.83 -8.52 -3.55
CA LEU A 52 1.48 -8.24 -2.28
C LEU A 52 0.52 -7.70 -1.20
N GLY A 53 -0.76 -7.53 -1.50
CA GLY A 53 -1.79 -7.14 -0.53
C GLY A 53 -2.04 -5.63 -0.46
N ALA A 54 -1.62 -4.87 -1.47
CA ALA A 54 -2.07 -3.49 -1.62
C ALA A 54 -3.60 -3.45 -1.78
N ARG A 55 -4.25 -2.56 -1.05
CA ARG A 55 -5.71 -2.37 -1.08
C ARG A 55 -6.13 -1.53 -2.29
N ALA A 56 -5.31 -0.55 -2.65
CA ALA A 56 -5.47 0.33 -3.79
C ALA A 56 -4.10 0.86 -4.21
N VAL A 57 -3.97 1.18 -5.51
CA VAL A 57 -2.76 1.80 -6.09
C VAL A 57 -3.20 3.09 -6.78
N LEU A 58 -2.66 4.21 -6.32
CA LEU A 58 -2.94 5.55 -6.82
C LEU A 58 -1.68 6.16 -7.44
N THR A 59 -1.84 6.93 -8.52
CA THR A 59 -0.75 7.60 -9.21
C THR A 59 -0.64 9.06 -8.79
N LYS A 60 0.60 9.60 -8.77
CA LYS A 60 0.84 11.04 -8.65
C LYS A 60 0.69 11.72 -10.03
N PRO A 61 0.25 12.99 -10.09
CA PRO A 61 -0.24 13.81 -8.99
C PRO A 61 -1.55 13.25 -8.40
N LEU A 62 -1.66 13.27 -7.07
CA LEU A 62 -2.73 12.59 -6.34
C LEU A 62 -3.92 13.53 -6.13
N ASP A 63 -5.11 13.06 -6.49
CA ASP A 63 -6.36 13.73 -6.13
C ASP A 63 -6.69 13.46 -4.64
N PRO A 64 -6.74 14.51 -3.78
CA PRO A 64 -7.05 14.36 -2.36
C PRO A 64 -8.42 13.74 -2.08
N THR A 65 -9.43 14.05 -2.91
CA THR A 65 -10.78 13.49 -2.77
C THR A 65 -10.77 12.00 -3.06
N ARG A 66 -10.03 11.59 -4.08
CA ARG A 66 -9.84 10.16 -4.40
C ARG A 66 -9.08 9.44 -3.29
N LEU A 67 -8.02 10.03 -2.76
CA LEU A 67 -7.27 9.46 -1.63
C LEU A 67 -8.18 9.28 -0.41
N ALA A 68 -8.94 10.30 -0.03
CA ALA A 68 -9.85 10.25 1.12
C ALA A 68 -10.89 9.14 0.95
N LYS A 69 -11.44 8.97 -0.27
CA LYS A 69 -12.37 7.88 -0.58
C LYS A 69 -11.73 6.49 -0.35
N GLU A 70 -10.53 6.25 -0.88
CA GLU A 70 -9.85 4.96 -0.72
C GLU A 70 -9.44 4.69 0.73
N LEU A 71 -9.01 5.72 1.46
CA LEU A 71 -8.69 5.60 2.89
C LEU A 71 -9.94 5.25 3.71
N ASN A 72 -11.05 5.96 3.51
CA ASN A 72 -12.31 5.66 4.19
C ASN A 72 -12.78 4.22 3.90
N ALA A 73 -12.72 3.80 2.63
CA ALA A 73 -13.05 2.43 2.23
C ALA A 73 -12.10 1.35 2.80
N SER A 74 -10.94 1.76 3.30
CA SER A 74 -9.94 0.88 3.93
C SER A 74 -10.09 0.80 5.46
N LEU A 75 -10.79 1.75 6.09
CA LEU A 75 -10.99 1.82 7.54
C LEU A 75 -12.29 1.15 8.02
N SER A 76 -13.29 0.98 7.15
CA SER A 76 -14.60 0.44 7.54
C SER A 76 -14.65 -1.10 7.71
N ARG A 77 -13.63 -1.72 8.31
CA ARG A 77 -13.58 -3.18 8.56
C ARG A 77 -13.00 -3.53 9.92
#